data_AF-A0A147I4Y6-F1
#
_entry.id   AF-A0A147I4Y6-F1
#
_cell.length_a   1.000
_cell.length_b   1.000
_cell.length_c   1.000
_cell.angle_alpha   90.00
_cell.angle_beta   90.00
_cell.angle_gamma   90.00
#
_symmetry.space_group_name_H-M   'P 1'
#
loop_
_entity.id
_entity.type
_entity.pdbx_description
1 polymer ?
#
loop_
_entity_poly.entity_id
_entity_poly.type
_entity_poly.pdbx_seq_one_letter_code
_entity_poly.pdbx_strand_id
1 'polypeptide(L)'
;MSATDVLAAERADPVAALPAELSIVVPAFNEAANVGLLVEAVAAALPDIRWEMVFVDDNSPDGTSARVRELAAYDARVRIVQRYGRRGLSSACVEGILASAAPYVAVMDCDLQHDERALAAMFATIRSGDVDLVVGSRYVEGGSVGDWNSRRLAASRLATRMATMLTRTPISDPMSGFFMITRDAFERSLPRLSSVGFKILLDIAASAPAPLRIAEVPYTFRNRQHGESKLDSLVLWEYFQLILDKAFGRVIPVRFMSFALVGIFGLAVHFAILTFCYVALGTAFAVAQTAATVVAITNNFILNNLLTYRDQRLKGPALLRGWLTFNLVCATGAAANVGMADWLFERHTYWVFSAIAGVLVSVVWNYAMSSLFTWRQR
;
A
#
# COMPACT_ATOMS: atom_id res chain seq x y z
N MET A 1 -30.22 40.66 -32.50
CA MET A 1 -29.59 40.01 -31.33
C MET A 1 -28.59 39.01 -31.85
N SER A 2 -27.32 39.26 -31.58
CA SER A 2 -26.22 38.38 -32.00
C SER A 2 -26.28 37.08 -31.19
N ALA A 3 -25.81 35.96 -31.74
CA ALA A 3 -25.66 34.69 -31.01
C ALA A 3 -24.76 34.83 -29.76
N THR A 4 -23.93 35.89 -29.70
CA THR A 4 -23.14 36.28 -28.53
C THR A 4 -23.98 36.91 -27.40
N ASP A 5 -25.12 37.53 -27.71
CA ASP A 5 -25.97 38.20 -26.71
C ASP A 5 -26.85 37.20 -25.95
N VAL A 6 -27.17 36.05 -26.57
CA VAL A 6 -27.95 34.96 -25.95
C VAL A 6 -27.11 34.16 -24.94
N LEU A 7 -25.79 34.07 -25.16
CA LEU A 7 -24.87 33.39 -24.22
C LEU A 7 -24.51 34.23 -22.99
N ALA A 8 -24.76 35.55 -23.02
CA ALA A 8 -24.49 36.44 -21.90
C ALA A 8 -25.63 36.52 -20.87
N ALA A 9 -26.85 36.13 -21.25
CA ALA A 9 -28.07 36.39 -20.47
C ALA A 9 -28.63 35.21 -19.67
N GLU A 10 -27.96 34.04 -19.65
CA GLU A 10 -28.42 32.84 -18.92
C GLU A 10 -27.37 32.26 -17.96
N ARG A 11 -26.49 33.09 -17.40
CA ARG A 11 -25.83 32.76 -16.14
C ARG A 11 -26.69 33.30 -15.01
N ALA A 12 -27.80 32.63 -14.74
CA ALA A 12 -28.34 32.62 -13.38
C ALA A 12 -27.17 32.20 -12.50
N ASP A 13 -26.73 33.05 -11.57
CA ASP A 13 -25.67 32.73 -10.62
C ASP A 13 -26.01 31.38 -9.99
N PRO A 14 -25.32 30.28 -10.35
CA PRO A 14 -25.32 29.15 -9.45
C PRO A 14 -24.63 29.73 -8.22
N VAL A 15 -25.26 29.72 -7.04
CA VAL A 15 -24.61 30.11 -5.79
C VAL A 15 -23.21 29.54 -5.84
N ALA A 16 -22.21 30.39 -6.13
CA ALA A 16 -20.90 29.92 -6.54
C ALA A 16 -20.24 29.49 -5.25
N ALA A 17 -20.49 28.25 -4.84
CA ALA A 17 -19.88 27.64 -3.69
C ALA A 17 -18.38 27.81 -3.91
N LEU A 18 -17.78 28.70 -3.12
CA LEU A 18 -16.36 28.98 -3.21
C LEU A 18 -15.63 27.64 -3.04
N PRO A 19 -14.58 27.38 -3.84
CA PRO A 19 -13.91 26.08 -3.86
C PRO A 19 -13.43 25.70 -2.45
N ALA A 20 -13.43 24.39 -2.17
CA ALA A 20 -12.98 23.88 -0.88
C ALA A 20 -11.53 24.29 -0.58
N GLU A 21 -11.28 24.70 0.66
CA GLU A 21 -9.92 24.98 1.17
C GLU A 21 -9.24 23.70 1.64
N LEU A 22 -10.03 22.77 2.19
CA LEU A 22 -9.55 21.50 2.72
C LEU A 22 -10.24 20.33 2.00
N SER A 23 -9.47 19.41 1.44
CA SER A 23 -9.99 18.12 0.97
C SER A 23 -9.66 17.04 1.97
N ILE A 24 -10.65 16.27 2.40
CA ILE A 24 -10.50 15.14 3.31
C ILE A 24 -10.62 13.87 2.49
N VAL A 25 -9.49 13.20 2.27
CA VAL A 25 -9.41 11.96 1.49
C VAL A 25 -9.61 10.78 2.42
N VAL A 26 -10.63 9.98 2.12
CA VAL A 26 -11.04 8.84 2.94
C VAL A 26 -10.99 7.56 2.10
N PRO A 27 -9.90 6.77 2.17
CA PRO A 27 -9.91 5.45 1.56
C PRO A 27 -10.87 4.52 2.31
N ALA A 28 -11.77 3.87 1.58
CA ALA A 28 -12.83 3.04 2.16
C ALA A 28 -12.85 1.66 1.51
N PHE A 29 -12.95 0.61 2.34
CA PHE A 29 -13.20 -0.75 1.86
C PHE A 29 -13.94 -1.56 2.92
N ASN A 30 -15.22 -1.82 2.65
CA ASN A 30 -16.20 -2.46 3.54
C ASN A 30 -16.55 -1.59 4.75
N GLU A 31 -16.90 -0.33 4.48
CA GLU A 31 -17.10 0.71 5.49
C GLU A 31 -18.49 1.36 5.36
N ALA A 32 -19.46 0.72 4.70
CA ALA A 32 -20.76 1.32 4.37
C ALA A 32 -21.48 1.90 5.60
N ALA A 33 -21.39 1.23 6.74
CA ALA A 33 -22.02 1.67 7.98
C ALA A 33 -21.38 2.94 8.59
N ASN A 34 -20.10 3.21 8.29
CA ASN A 34 -19.35 4.30 8.89
C ASN A 34 -19.41 5.60 8.07
N VAL A 35 -19.71 5.52 6.77
CA VAL A 35 -19.70 6.67 5.84
C VAL A 35 -20.52 7.85 6.37
N GLY A 36 -21.79 7.62 6.73
CA GLY A 36 -22.68 8.71 7.19
C GLY A 36 -22.22 9.32 8.51
N LEU A 37 -21.85 8.48 9.47
CA LEU A 37 -21.38 8.90 10.79
C LEU A 37 -20.12 9.76 10.69
N LEU A 38 -19.20 9.40 9.81
CA LEU A 38 -17.97 10.16 9.58
C LEU A 38 -18.25 11.54 8.99
N VAL A 39 -19.12 11.61 7.97
CA VAL A 39 -19.49 12.89 7.34
C VAL A 39 -20.12 13.83 8.38
N GLU A 40 -21.04 13.34 9.20
CA GLU A 40 -21.68 14.11 10.27
C GLU A 40 -20.67 14.58 11.34
N ALA A 41 -19.77 13.69 11.78
CA ALA A 41 -18.76 14.01 12.78
C ALA A 41 -17.78 15.08 12.27
N VAL A 42 -17.33 14.96 11.02
CA VAL A 42 -16.45 15.96 10.38
C VAL A 42 -17.18 17.29 10.17
N ALA A 43 -18.45 17.28 9.77
CA ALA A 43 -19.25 18.49 9.64
C ALA A 43 -19.37 19.25 10.97
N ALA A 44 -19.55 18.52 12.08
CA ALA A 44 -19.59 19.11 13.42
C ALA A 44 -18.22 19.64 13.88
N ALA A 45 -17.12 18.99 13.48
CA ALA A 45 -15.76 19.39 13.84
C ALA A 45 -15.23 20.60 13.05
N LEU A 46 -15.77 20.86 11.86
CA LEU A 46 -15.29 21.88 10.93
C LEU A 46 -16.41 22.85 10.48
N PRO A 47 -17.11 23.53 11.40
CA PRO A 47 -18.25 24.38 11.06
C PRO A 47 -17.85 25.61 10.21
N ASP A 48 -16.64 26.14 10.43
CA ASP A 48 -16.17 27.39 9.82
C ASP A 48 -15.13 27.19 8.71
N ILE A 49 -14.91 25.95 8.27
CA ILE A 49 -13.92 25.60 7.25
C ILE A 49 -14.64 25.09 6.01
N ARG A 50 -14.31 25.62 4.84
CA ARG A 50 -14.81 25.09 3.57
C ARG A 50 -14.07 23.81 3.24
N TRP A 51 -14.74 22.69 3.38
CA TRP A 51 -14.15 21.38 3.10
C TRP A 51 -14.95 20.57 2.09
N GLU A 52 -14.26 19.65 1.42
CA GLU A 52 -14.85 18.53 0.68
C GLU A 52 -14.30 17.21 1.24
N MET A 53 -15.05 16.13 1.07
CA MET A 53 -14.65 14.79 1.47
C MET A 53 -14.69 13.86 0.25
N VAL A 54 -13.52 13.34 -0.11
CA VAL A 54 -13.34 12.46 -1.26
C VAL A 54 -13.15 11.03 -0.77
N PHE A 55 -14.20 10.24 -0.86
CA PHE A 55 -14.12 8.80 -0.60
C PHE A 55 -13.49 8.09 -1.79
N VAL A 56 -12.56 7.17 -1.52
CA VAL A 56 -11.94 6.34 -2.56
C VAL A 56 -12.22 4.88 -2.26
N ASP A 57 -13.05 4.24 -3.09
CA ASP A 57 -13.59 2.90 -2.87
C ASP A 57 -13.03 1.88 -3.88
N ASP A 58 -12.48 0.78 -3.40
CA ASP A 58 -11.89 -0.29 -4.22
C ASP A 58 -12.90 -1.37 -4.64
N ASN A 59 -14.07 -0.89 -5.10
CA ASN A 59 -15.23 -1.66 -5.47
C ASN A 59 -15.66 -2.62 -4.35
N SER A 60 -16.08 -2.04 -3.23
CA SER A 60 -16.49 -2.80 -2.07
C SER A 60 -17.76 -3.63 -2.31
N PRO A 61 -17.79 -4.90 -1.88
CA PRO A 61 -18.96 -5.75 -1.99
C PRO A 61 -20.11 -5.40 -1.03
N ASP A 62 -19.86 -4.61 0.02
CA ASP A 62 -20.86 -4.28 1.05
C ASP A 62 -21.75 -3.07 0.71
N GLY A 63 -21.57 -2.48 -0.47
CA GLY A 63 -22.32 -1.29 -0.89
C GLY A 63 -21.75 0.04 -0.40
N THR A 64 -20.52 0.09 0.12
CA THR A 64 -19.85 1.35 0.54
C THR A 64 -20.00 2.46 -0.52
N SER A 65 -19.67 2.17 -1.78
CA SER A 65 -19.78 3.13 -2.88
C SER A 65 -21.22 3.55 -3.22
N ALA A 66 -22.21 2.71 -2.97
CA ALA A 66 -23.63 3.09 -3.11
C ALA A 66 -24.04 4.07 -2.00
N ARG A 67 -23.61 3.81 -0.76
CA ARG A 67 -23.90 4.69 0.38
C ARG A 67 -23.27 6.08 0.24
N VAL A 68 -22.04 6.17 -0.25
CA VAL A 68 -21.41 7.48 -0.52
C VAL A 68 -22.17 8.25 -1.61
N ARG A 69 -22.60 7.57 -2.69
CA ARG A 69 -23.39 8.22 -3.76
C ARG A 69 -24.74 8.74 -3.28
N GLU A 70 -25.40 7.97 -2.42
CA GLU A 70 -26.64 8.38 -1.78
C GLU A 70 -26.40 9.70 -1.03
N LEU A 71 -25.42 9.76 -0.13
CA LEU A 71 -25.09 10.99 0.61
C LEU A 71 -24.69 12.16 -0.31
N ALA A 72 -23.89 11.91 -1.33
CA ALA A 72 -23.45 12.91 -2.30
C ALA A 72 -24.61 13.52 -3.12
N ALA A 73 -25.77 12.86 -3.17
CA ALA A 73 -26.96 13.40 -3.84
C ALA A 73 -27.59 14.57 -3.06
N TYR A 74 -27.30 14.71 -1.77
CA TYR A 74 -27.87 15.76 -0.91
C TYR A 74 -26.80 16.64 -0.23
N ASP A 75 -25.56 16.18 -0.14
CA ASP A 75 -24.43 16.95 0.41
C ASP A 75 -23.33 17.12 -0.66
N ALA A 76 -23.25 18.33 -1.23
CA ALA A 76 -22.30 18.68 -2.29
C ALA A 76 -20.82 18.62 -1.84
N ARG A 77 -20.55 18.53 -0.53
CA ARG A 77 -19.19 18.34 0.01
C ARG A 77 -18.69 16.91 -0.18
N VAL A 78 -19.59 15.93 -0.37
CA VAL A 78 -19.25 14.50 -0.43
C VAL A 78 -19.05 14.07 -1.89
N ARG A 79 -17.92 13.42 -2.16
CA ARG A 79 -17.54 12.94 -3.50
C ARG A 79 -17.01 11.51 -3.41
N ILE A 80 -17.08 10.78 -4.53
CA ILE A 80 -16.57 9.41 -4.62
C ILE A 80 -15.67 9.21 -5.85
N VAL A 81 -14.56 8.50 -5.65
CA VAL A 81 -13.76 7.86 -6.69
C VAL A 81 -13.88 6.35 -6.50
N GLN A 82 -14.69 5.68 -7.33
CA GLN A 82 -14.79 4.22 -7.31
C GLN A 82 -13.80 3.59 -8.30
N ARG A 83 -12.96 2.69 -7.82
CA ARG A 83 -11.91 2.03 -8.60
C ARG A 83 -12.26 0.57 -8.87
N TYR A 84 -12.25 0.19 -10.15
CA TYR A 84 -12.43 -1.19 -10.59
C TYR A 84 -11.07 -1.80 -10.97
N GLY A 85 -10.86 -3.08 -10.61
CA GLY A 85 -9.64 -3.82 -10.95
C GLY A 85 -8.37 -3.38 -10.22
N ARG A 86 -8.44 -2.36 -9.36
CA ARG A 86 -7.32 -1.79 -8.61
C ARG A 86 -7.59 -1.91 -7.11
N ARG A 87 -6.53 -2.14 -6.32
CA ARG A 87 -6.61 -2.23 -4.85
C ARG A 87 -5.38 -1.68 -4.16
N GLY A 88 -5.57 -1.00 -3.03
CA GLY A 88 -4.50 -0.67 -2.10
C GLY A 88 -4.67 0.71 -1.47
N LEU A 89 -4.44 0.78 -0.14
CA LEU A 89 -4.67 1.98 0.67
C LEU A 89 -3.85 3.19 0.19
N SER A 90 -2.53 3.04 0.03
CA SER A 90 -1.68 4.17 -0.35
C SER A 90 -2.04 4.71 -1.74
N SER A 91 -2.32 3.81 -2.69
CA SER A 91 -2.79 4.20 -4.02
C SER A 91 -4.17 4.90 -3.99
N ALA A 92 -5.07 4.48 -3.09
CA ALA A 92 -6.37 5.13 -2.91
C ALA A 92 -6.19 6.56 -2.41
N CYS A 93 -5.32 6.75 -1.41
CA CYS A 93 -5.00 8.09 -0.91
C CYS A 93 -4.43 8.98 -2.02
N VAL A 94 -3.45 8.48 -2.80
CA VAL A 94 -2.85 9.24 -3.91
C VAL A 94 -3.90 9.67 -4.94
N GLU A 95 -4.77 8.75 -5.37
CA GLU A 95 -5.84 9.08 -6.32
C GLU A 95 -6.86 10.08 -5.74
N GLY A 96 -7.21 9.94 -4.46
CA GLY A 96 -8.11 10.89 -3.79
C GLY A 96 -7.50 12.29 -3.65
N ILE A 97 -6.21 12.39 -3.31
CA ILE A 97 -5.48 13.67 -3.23
C ILE A 97 -5.47 14.35 -4.61
N LEU A 98 -5.23 13.58 -5.68
CA LEU A 98 -5.18 14.06 -7.05
C LEU A 98 -6.56 14.41 -7.64
N ALA A 99 -7.65 13.86 -7.09
CA ALA A 99 -9.02 14.14 -7.54
C ALA A 99 -9.61 15.45 -6.98
N SER A 100 -8.89 16.10 -6.06
CA SER A 100 -9.25 17.38 -5.45
C SER A 100 -8.43 18.52 -6.05
N ALA A 101 -8.98 19.74 -6.01
CA ALA A 101 -8.27 20.98 -6.30
C ALA A 101 -7.90 21.78 -5.03
N ALA A 102 -8.28 21.29 -3.84
CA ALA A 102 -8.05 22.00 -2.59
C ALA A 102 -6.54 22.20 -2.32
N PRO A 103 -6.14 23.36 -1.75
CA PRO A 103 -4.75 23.66 -1.43
C PRO A 103 -4.22 22.84 -0.24
N TYR A 104 -5.09 22.42 0.68
CA TYR A 104 -4.75 21.57 1.82
C TYR A 104 -5.50 20.24 1.70
N VAL A 105 -4.80 19.15 1.99
CA VAL A 105 -5.37 17.81 1.90
C VAL A 105 -5.12 17.04 3.17
N ALA A 106 -6.19 16.59 3.83
CA ALA A 106 -6.15 15.63 4.92
C ALA A 106 -6.36 14.22 4.39
N VAL A 107 -5.73 13.25 5.04
CA VAL A 107 -6.01 11.82 4.86
C VAL A 107 -6.47 11.28 6.21
N MET A 108 -7.56 10.52 6.23
CA MET A 108 -8.04 9.82 7.43
C MET A 108 -8.79 8.53 7.08
N ASP A 109 -8.74 7.55 7.98
CA ASP A 109 -9.49 6.30 7.88
C ASP A 109 -11.00 6.49 8.08
N CYS A 110 -11.79 5.60 7.48
CA CYS A 110 -13.25 5.68 7.48
C CYS A 110 -13.92 5.17 8.79
N ASP A 111 -13.18 4.53 9.68
CA ASP A 111 -13.69 3.69 10.77
C ASP A 111 -13.86 4.41 12.12
N LEU A 112 -13.80 5.75 12.10
CA LEU A 112 -13.95 6.64 13.27
C LEU A 112 -12.87 6.46 14.36
N GLN A 113 -11.77 5.75 14.08
CA GLN A 113 -10.66 5.62 15.02
C GLN A 113 -9.84 6.92 15.14
N HIS A 114 -9.76 7.69 14.06
CA HIS A 114 -9.17 9.02 14.08
C HIS A 114 -10.15 10.02 14.69
N ASP A 115 -9.65 10.82 15.63
CA ASP A 115 -10.46 11.87 16.25
C ASP A 115 -10.60 13.06 15.28
N GLU A 116 -11.76 13.17 14.66
CA GLU A 116 -12.11 14.22 13.71
C GLU A 116 -11.93 15.63 14.27
N ARG A 117 -12.02 15.82 15.59
CA ARG A 117 -11.87 17.14 16.25
C ARG A 117 -10.46 17.69 16.10
N ALA A 118 -9.47 16.83 15.91
CA ALA A 118 -8.10 17.25 15.66
C ALA A 118 -7.93 17.92 14.29
N LEU A 119 -8.84 17.69 13.32
CA LEU A 119 -8.77 18.31 12.00
C LEU A 119 -8.74 19.83 12.06
N ALA A 120 -9.50 20.45 12.98
CA ALA A 120 -9.54 21.90 13.13
C ALA A 120 -8.17 22.46 13.58
N ALA A 121 -7.53 21.81 14.56
CA ALA A 121 -6.20 22.18 15.02
C ALA A 121 -5.15 21.93 13.93
N MET A 122 -5.20 20.78 13.26
CA MET A 122 -4.29 20.46 12.16
C MET A 122 -4.40 21.47 11.00
N PHE A 123 -5.62 21.88 10.67
CA PHE A 123 -5.88 22.88 9.64
C PHE A 123 -5.35 24.26 10.04
N ALA A 124 -5.59 24.69 11.28
CA ALA A 124 -5.04 25.95 11.80
C ALA A 124 -3.50 25.96 11.73
N THR A 125 -2.85 24.86 12.11
CA THR A 125 -1.39 24.71 12.06
C THR A 125 -0.85 24.75 10.63
N ILE A 126 -1.43 24.00 9.69
CA ILE A 126 -0.89 23.99 8.31
C ILE A 126 -1.15 25.31 7.58
N ARG A 127 -2.27 25.98 7.91
CA ARG A 127 -2.66 27.25 7.28
C ARG A 127 -1.78 28.41 7.74
N SER A 128 -1.04 28.30 8.84
CA SER A 128 -0.08 29.34 9.26
C SER A 128 1.05 29.55 8.23
N GLY A 129 1.34 28.53 7.41
CA GLY A 129 2.39 28.56 6.39
C GLY A 129 3.78 28.13 6.88
N ASP A 130 3.91 27.83 8.18
CA ASP A 130 5.19 27.44 8.81
C ASP A 130 5.58 25.99 8.56
N VAL A 131 4.60 25.16 8.18
CA VAL A 131 4.78 23.72 7.99
C VAL A 131 4.19 23.25 6.65
N ASP A 132 4.75 22.16 6.15
CA ASP A 132 4.34 21.52 4.91
C ASP A 132 3.42 20.31 5.17
N LEU A 133 3.55 19.71 6.36
CA LEU A 133 2.88 18.48 6.78
C LEU A 133 2.55 18.55 8.27
N VAL A 134 1.32 18.20 8.63
CA VAL A 134 0.85 18.06 10.01
C VAL A 134 0.43 16.62 10.24
N VAL A 135 0.98 15.96 11.24
CA VAL A 135 0.66 14.56 11.57
C VAL A 135 -0.20 14.51 12.82
N GLY A 136 -1.36 13.85 12.72
CA GLY A 136 -2.09 13.42 13.91
C GLY A 136 -1.28 12.32 14.57
N SER A 137 -0.74 12.59 15.76
CA SER A 137 0.25 11.75 16.42
C SER A 137 -0.28 11.18 17.73
N ARG A 138 -0.08 9.89 17.93
CA ARG A 138 -0.45 9.17 19.16
C ARG A 138 0.63 9.24 20.23
N TYR A 139 1.83 9.71 19.87
CA TYR A 139 3.05 9.59 20.67
C TYR A 139 3.59 10.92 21.19
N VAL A 140 3.01 12.04 20.77
CA VAL A 140 3.32 13.37 21.33
C VAL A 140 2.51 13.64 22.61
N GLU A 141 2.93 14.62 23.41
CA GLU A 141 2.27 14.98 24.66
C GLU A 141 0.78 15.30 24.42
N GLY A 142 -0.11 14.64 25.18
CA GLY A 142 -1.57 14.69 25.00
C GLY A 142 -2.15 13.64 24.04
N GLY A 143 -1.31 12.89 23.30
CA GLY A 143 -1.73 11.77 22.46
C GLY A 143 -1.89 10.47 23.23
N SER A 144 -2.77 9.58 22.75
CA SER A 144 -2.97 8.25 23.37
C SER A 144 -3.23 7.16 22.33
N VAL A 145 -2.62 5.99 22.56
CA VAL A 145 -2.83 4.76 21.76
C VAL A 145 -4.02 3.92 22.22
N GLY A 146 -4.75 4.34 23.27
CA GLY A 146 -5.82 3.54 23.88
C GLY A 146 -5.28 2.27 24.56
N ASP A 147 -6.02 1.15 24.46
CA ASP A 147 -5.77 -0.10 25.20
C ASP A 147 -4.73 -1.06 24.56
N TRP A 148 -3.64 -0.55 23.99
CA TRP A 148 -2.67 -1.42 23.31
C TRP A 148 -1.82 -2.26 24.29
N ASN A 149 -1.66 -3.55 23.98
CA ASN A 149 -0.78 -4.43 24.76
C ASN A 149 0.72 -4.08 24.58
N SER A 150 1.55 -4.44 25.55
CA SER A 150 2.98 -4.10 25.60
C SER A 150 3.81 -4.66 24.43
N ARG A 151 3.44 -5.85 23.91
CA ARG A 151 4.08 -6.45 22.72
C ARG A 151 3.83 -5.64 21.45
N ARG A 152 2.59 -5.18 21.24
CA ARG A 152 2.19 -4.32 20.12
C ARG A 152 2.90 -2.96 20.19
N LEU A 153 3.10 -2.43 21.40
CA LEU A 153 3.87 -1.21 21.60
C LEU A 153 5.35 -1.38 21.20
N ALA A 154 5.98 -2.49 21.61
CA ALA A 154 7.38 -2.78 21.25
C ALA A 154 7.57 -2.95 19.73
N ALA A 155 6.68 -3.71 19.08
CA ALA A 155 6.69 -3.86 17.62
C ALA A 155 6.50 -2.52 16.90
N SER A 156 5.59 -1.67 17.39
CA SER A 156 5.38 -0.32 16.84
C SER A 156 6.64 0.54 16.94
N ARG A 157 7.32 0.54 18.10
CA ARG A 157 8.56 1.29 18.29
C ARG A 157 9.68 0.84 17.36
N LEU A 158 9.84 -0.47 17.16
CA LEU A 158 10.83 -1.01 16.21
C LEU A 158 10.50 -0.58 14.77
N ALA A 159 9.23 -0.69 14.37
CA ALA A 159 8.79 -0.23 13.06
C ALA A 159 9.06 1.27 12.89
N THR A 160 8.69 2.11 13.86
CA THR A 160 8.98 3.56 13.86
C THR A 160 10.47 3.83 13.71
N ARG A 161 11.35 3.10 14.42
CA ARG A 161 12.81 3.28 14.30
C ARG A 161 13.33 2.95 12.91
N MET A 162 12.80 1.93 12.25
CA MET A 162 13.16 1.61 10.86
C MET A 162 12.64 2.69 9.89
N ALA A 163 11.44 3.20 10.15
CA ALA A 163 10.81 4.25 9.33
C ALA A 163 11.59 5.56 9.40
N THR A 164 12.04 5.98 10.59
CA THR A 164 12.80 7.21 10.76
C THR A 164 14.19 7.17 10.13
N MET A 165 14.76 5.98 9.87
CA MET A 165 15.99 5.87 9.08
C MET A 165 15.77 6.18 7.59
N LEU A 166 14.54 6.04 7.10
CA LEU A 166 14.17 6.31 5.71
C LEU A 166 13.73 7.76 5.51
N THR A 167 13.21 8.41 6.54
CA THR A 167 12.79 9.82 6.49
C THR A 167 13.97 10.74 6.82
N ARG A 168 14.06 11.87 6.12
CA ARG A 168 15.07 12.91 6.41
C ARG A 168 14.62 13.90 7.49
N THR A 169 13.39 13.75 7.97
CA THR A 169 12.80 14.57 9.03
C THR A 169 12.38 13.65 10.19
N PRO A 170 12.62 14.06 11.45
CA PRO A 170 12.08 13.34 12.61
C PRO A 170 10.55 13.44 12.62
N ILE A 171 9.88 12.30 12.73
CA ILE A 171 8.43 12.17 12.91
C ILE A 171 8.22 11.19 14.05
N SER A 172 7.46 11.55 15.08
CA SER A 172 7.23 10.64 16.22
C SER A 172 6.27 9.50 15.85
N ASP A 173 5.29 9.78 14.98
CA ASP A 173 4.36 8.78 14.44
C ASP A 173 4.38 8.69 12.89
N PRO A 174 5.48 8.19 12.27
CA PRO A 174 5.58 8.08 10.81
C PRO A 174 4.59 7.07 10.20
N MET A 175 3.91 6.31 11.06
CA MET A 175 2.98 5.25 10.69
C MET A 175 1.52 5.68 10.77
N SER A 176 1.25 6.94 11.12
CA SER A 176 -0.09 7.49 11.22
C SER A 176 -0.80 7.49 9.85
N GLY A 177 -2.05 7.05 9.85
CA GLY A 177 -2.98 7.21 8.72
C GLY A 177 -3.70 8.55 8.75
N PHE A 178 -3.39 9.40 9.72
CA PHE A 178 -4.06 10.67 9.97
C PHE A 178 -3.06 11.82 9.85
N PHE A 179 -3.12 12.55 8.75
CA PHE A 179 -2.22 13.67 8.48
C PHE A 179 -2.86 14.67 7.53
N MET A 180 -2.30 15.88 7.48
CA MET A 180 -2.67 16.94 6.56
C MET A 180 -1.42 17.48 5.87
N ILE A 181 -1.48 17.69 4.56
CA ILE A 181 -0.34 18.13 3.74
C ILE A 181 -0.75 19.26 2.82
N THR A 182 0.20 20.16 2.51
CA THR A 182 -0.01 21.16 1.46
C THR A 182 0.06 20.50 0.09
N ARG A 183 -0.73 20.98 -0.86
CA ARG A 183 -0.72 20.50 -2.25
C ARG A 183 0.69 20.51 -2.85
N ASP A 184 1.42 21.62 -2.68
CA ASP A 184 2.79 21.76 -3.17
C ASP A 184 3.72 20.67 -2.61
N ALA A 185 3.69 20.41 -1.30
CA ALA A 185 4.54 19.41 -0.69
C ALA A 185 4.25 17.99 -1.18
N PHE A 186 2.96 17.68 -1.39
CA PHE A 186 2.56 16.41 -1.99
C PHE A 186 3.03 16.29 -3.44
N GLU A 187 2.78 17.29 -4.27
CA GLU A 187 3.14 17.29 -5.70
C GLU A 187 4.66 17.21 -5.91
N ARG A 188 5.45 17.87 -5.06
CA ARG A 188 6.92 17.73 -5.08
C ARG A 188 7.39 16.32 -4.72
N SER A 189 6.64 15.60 -3.89
CA SER A 189 6.95 14.24 -3.45
C SER A 189 6.48 13.17 -4.44
N LEU A 190 5.42 13.47 -5.20
CA LEU A 190 4.72 12.57 -6.12
C LEU A 190 5.64 11.81 -7.09
N PRO A 191 6.65 12.41 -7.75
CA PRO A 191 7.49 11.69 -8.71
C PRO A 191 8.31 10.54 -8.12
N ARG A 192 8.43 10.48 -6.80
CA ARG A 192 9.23 9.48 -6.08
C ARG A 192 8.38 8.59 -5.16
N LEU A 193 7.06 8.76 -5.15
CA LEU A 193 6.15 7.94 -4.37
C LEU A 193 6.17 6.50 -4.90
N SER A 194 6.19 5.54 -3.99
CA SER A 194 6.01 4.13 -4.34
C SER A 194 4.54 3.82 -4.59
N SER A 195 3.65 4.46 -3.81
CA SER A 195 2.23 4.13 -3.71
C SER A 195 1.95 2.67 -3.32
N VAL A 196 2.97 1.94 -2.85
CA VAL A 196 2.90 0.53 -2.48
C VAL A 196 2.55 0.41 -0.99
N GLY A 197 1.67 -0.55 -0.68
CA GLY A 197 1.30 -0.87 0.69
C GLY A 197 0.34 0.15 1.31
N PHE A 198 0.48 0.37 2.61
CA PHE A 198 -0.52 1.07 3.45
C PHE A 198 0.05 2.25 4.24
N LYS A 199 1.33 2.59 4.08
CA LYS A 199 1.99 3.66 4.86
C LYS A 199 2.33 4.86 3.99
N ILE A 200 1.30 5.50 3.46
CA ILE A 200 1.44 6.66 2.57
C ILE A 200 2.14 7.85 3.22
N LEU A 201 1.94 8.10 4.53
CA LEU A 201 2.64 9.16 5.26
C LEU A 201 4.16 8.98 5.20
N LEU A 202 4.64 7.77 5.55
CA LEU A 202 6.06 7.42 5.46
C LEU A 202 6.57 7.51 4.03
N ASP A 203 5.79 7.00 3.06
CA ASP A 203 6.14 7.06 1.64
C ASP A 203 6.33 8.51 1.18
N ILE A 204 5.41 9.42 1.52
CA ILE A 204 5.52 10.86 1.24
C ILE A 204 6.76 11.46 1.89
N ALA A 205 6.95 11.27 3.19
CA ALA A 205 8.06 11.85 3.94
C ALA A 205 9.43 11.36 3.43
N ALA A 206 9.54 10.11 2.98
CA ALA A 206 10.77 9.55 2.40
C ALA A 206 10.97 9.95 0.92
N SER A 207 9.88 10.28 0.21
CA SER A 207 9.91 10.65 -1.22
C SER A 207 10.18 12.13 -1.46
N ALA A 208 9.91 12.96 -0.46
CA ALA A 208 10.10 14.40 -0.55
C ALA A 208 11.53 14.76 -1.00
N PRO A 209 11.68 15.64 -2.02
CA PRO A 209 13.00 15.98 -2.56
C PRO A 209 13.86 16.72 -1.53
N ALA A 210 13.23 17.52 -0.67
CA ALA A 210 13.80 18.19 0.49
C ALA A 210 13.05 17.75 1.76
N PRO A 211 13.69 17.82 2.95
CA PRO A 211 13.01 17.55 4.21
C PRO A 211 11.76 18.42 4.37
N LEU A 212 10.63 17.80 4.70
CA LEU A 212 9.38 18.51 4.96
C LEU A 212 9.46 19.22 6.32
N ARG A 213 8.86 20.40 6.42
CA ARG A 213 8.60 21.06 7.72
C ARG A 213 7.38 20.41 8.34
N ILE A 214 7.55 19.78 9.52
CA ILE A 214 6.53 18.93 10.11
C ILE A 214 6.11 19.48 11.48
N ALA A 215 4.80 19.50 11.73
CA ALA A 215 4.23 19.61 13.06
C ALA A 215 3.43 18.36 13.42
N GLU A 216 3.29 18.08 14.70
CA GLU A 216 2.49 16.96 15.21
C GLU A 216 1.39 17.50 16.13
N VAL A 217 0.16 17.04 15.92
CA VAL A 217 -1.00 17.38 16.76
C VAL A 217 -1.42 16.11 17.51
N PRO A 218 -1.54 16.14 18.85
CA PRO A 218 -1.99 14.99 19.61
C PRO A 218 -3.42 14.61 19.27
N TYR A 219 -3.71 13.32 19.23
CA TYR A 219 -5.10 12.83 19.24
C TYR A 219 -5.25 11.51 20.00
N THR A 220 -6.49 11.21 20.38
CA THR A 220 -6.84 9.94 21.02
C THR A 220 -7.25 8.93 19.95
N PHE A 221 -6.50 7.84 19.81
CA PHE A 221 -6.86 6.76 18.90
C PHE A 221 -8.00 5.93 19.50
N ARG A 222 -9.20 6.07 18.94
CA ARG A 222 -10.42 5.42 19.46
C ARG A 222 -10.47 3.95 19.04
N ASN A 223 -11.20 3.14 19.81
CA ASN A 223 -11.50 1.76 19.42
C ASN A 223 -12.44 1.76 18.21
N ARG A 224 -12.17 0.89 17.25
CA ARG A 224 -13.02 0.70 16.07
C ARG A 224 -14.43 0.31 16.52
N GLN A 225 -15.43 1.04 16.04
CA GLN A 225 -16.82 0.78 16.41
C GLN A 225 -17.40 -0.38 15.60
N HIS A 226 -17.11 -0.47 14.30
CA HIS A 226 -17.65 -1.47 13.37
C HIS A 226 -16.56 -2.07 12.47
N GLY A 227 -16.64 -3.38 12.17
CA GLY A 227 -15.71 -4.08 11.25
C GLY A 227 -14.54 -4.82 11.90
N GLU A 228 -13.82 -5.66 11.13
CA GLU A 228 -12.72 -6.50 11.63
C GLU A 228 -11.33 -5.86 11.47
N SER A 229 -10.49 -5.95 12.51
CA SER A 229 -9.11 -5.46 12.52
C SER A 229 -8.22 -6.23 11.55
N LYS A 230 -7.52 -5.50 10.66
CA LYS A 230 -6.67 -6.08 9.61
C LYS A 230 -5.19 -6.18 10.00
N LEU A 231 -4.84 -6.13 11.30
CA LEU A 231 -3.45 -6.31 11.76
C LEU A 231 -3.02 -7.78 11.62
N ASP A 232 -2.73 -8.15 10.39
CA ASP A 232 -2.24 -9.46 9.96
C ASP A 232 -0.72 -9.38 9.69
N SER A 233 -0.05 -10.53 9.73
CA SER A 233 1.30 -10.76 9.20
C SER A 233 1.57 -10.09 7.85
N LEU A 234 0.52 -9.94 7.06
CA LEU A 234 0.50 -9.26 5.77
C LEU A 234 0.80 -7.76 5.83
N VAL A 235 0.38 -7.07 6.90
CA VAL A 235 0.68 -5.66 7.15
C VAL A 235 2.17 -5.46 7.42
N LEU A 236 2.79 -6.40 8.16
CA LEU A 236 4.23 -6.38 8.38
C LEU A 236 5.00 -6.58 7.07
N TRP A 237 4.50 -7.46 6.19
CA TRP A 237 5.10 -7.69 4.88
C TRP A 237 5.03 -6.46 3.96
N GLU A 238 3.88 -5.80 3.88
CA GLU A 238 3.75 -4.56 3.08
C GLU A 238 4.65 -3.44 3.61
N TYR A 239 4.82 -3.37 4.93
CA TYR A 239 5.76 -2.43 5.52
C TYR A 239 7.19 -2.75 5.10
N PHE A 240 7.59 -4.02 5.16
CA PHE A 240 8.90 -4.45 4.69
C PHE A 240 9.13 -4.17 3.20
N GLN A 241 8.11 -4.37 2.35
CA GLN A 241 8.17 -4.02 0.93
C GLN A 241 8.40 -2.52 0.70
N LEU A 242 7.75 -1.65 1.47
CA LEU A 242 7.98 -0.20 1.39
C LEU A 242 9.42 0.17 1.77
N ILE A 243 9.98 -0.46 2.80
CA ILE A 243 11.39 -0.25 3.19
C ILE A 243 12.33 -0.67 2.05
N LEU A 244 12.09 -1.83 1.45
CA LEU A 244 12.86 -2.30 0.29
C LEU A 244 12.72 -1.36 -0.91
N ASP A 245 11.52 -0.81 -1.15
CA ASP A 245 11.29 0.17 -2.22
C ASP A 245 12.15 1.42 -2.01
N LYS A 246 12.13 1.97 -0.80
CA LYS A 246 12.87 3.19 -0.50
C LYS A 246 14.37 2.98 -0.47
N ALA A 247 14.83 1.79 -0.09
CA ALA A 247 16.25 1.47 -0.09
C ALA A 247 16.77 1.13 -1.50
N PHE A 248 16.04 0.33 -2.28
CA PHE A 248 16.54 -0.30 -3.52
C PHE A 248 15.62 -0.19 -4.74
N GLY A 249 14.37 0.26 -4.58
CA GLY A 249 13.33 0.30 -5.60
C GLY A 249 13.70 1.08 -6.87
N ARG A 250 14.61 2.04 -6.76
CA ARG A 250 15.13 2.79 -7.92
C ARG A 250 15.98 1.94 -8.88
N VAL A 251 16.59 0.87 -8.38
CA VAL A 251 17.50 -0.01 -9.14
C VAL A 251 16.85 -1.36 -9.37
N ILE A 252 16.17 -1.90 -8.36
CA ILE A 252 15.60 -3.25 -8.38
C ILE A 252 14.11 -3.16 -8.01
N PRO A 253 13.20 -3.65 -8.85
CA PRO A 253 11.77 -3.66 -8.52
C PRO A 253 11.48 -4.44 -7.23
N VAL A 254 10.63 -3.89 -6.36
CA VAL A 254 10.27 -4.52 -5.08
C VAL A 254 9.60 -5.88 -5.25
N ARG A 255 8.82 -6.03 -6.33
CA ARG A 255 8.21 -7.32 -6.67
C ARG A 255 9.25 -8.38 -7.01
N PHE A 256 10.33 -7.99 -7.70
CA PHE A 256 11.45 -8.89 -7.95
C PHE A 256 12.16 -9.29 -6.66
N MET A 257 12.45 -8.33 -5.77
CA MET A 257 13.06 -8.63 -4.46
C MET A 257 12.17 -9.55 -3.61
N SER A 258 10.87 -9.28 -3.57
CA SER A 258 9.88 -10.12 -2.88
C SER A 258 9.86 -11.54 -3.45
N PHE A 259 9.84 -11.66 -4.78
CA PHE A 259 9.88 -12.93 -5.47
C PHE A 259 11.16 -13.73 -5.16
N ALA A 260 12.31 -13.07 -5.18
CA ALA A 260 13.60 -13.68 -4.86
C ALA A 260 13.67 -14.16 -3.41
N LEU A 261 13.17 -13.37 -2.44
CA LEU A 261 13.12 -13.75 -1.03
C LEU A 261 12.22 -14.97 -0.79
N VAL A 262 11.05 -15.02 -1.46
CA VAL A 262 10.19 -16.21 -1.45
C VAL A 262 10.95 -17.41 -2.02
N GLY A 263 11.70 -17.23 -3.11
CA GLY A 263 12.56 -18.27 -3.68
C GLY A 263 13.62 -18.81 -2.71
N ILE A 264 14.32 -17.93 -2.01
CA ILE A 264 15.32 -18.28 -0.97
C ILE A 264 14.66 -19.06 0.16
N PHE A 265 13.49 -18.62 0.63
CA PHE A 265 12.74 -19.36 1.64
C PHE A 265 12.29 -20.73 1.12
N GLY A 266 11.88 -20.81 -0.14
CA GLY A 266 11.55 -22.07 -0.82
C GLY A 266 12.71 -23.07 -0.84
N LEU A 267 13.95 -22.60 -0.94
CA LEU A 267 15.13 -23.45 -0.85
C LEU A 267 15.30 -24.05 0.56
N ALA A 268 15.03 -23.27 1.60
CA ALA A 268 15.04 -23.79 2.97
C ALA A 268 13.93 -24.85 3.17
N VAL A 269 12.73 -24.60 2.65
CA VAL A 269 11.63 -25.59 2.64
C VAL A 269 12.04 -26.86 1.88
N HIS A 270 12.69 -26.72 0.73
CA HIS A 270 13.19 -27.85 -0.05
C HIS A 270 14.12 -28.73 0.79
N PHE A 271 15.15 -28.15 1.41
CA PHE A 271 16.09 -28.91 2.23
C PHE A 271 15.44 -29.54 3.47
N ALA A 272 14.47 -28.86 4.10
CA ALA A 272 13.74 -29.41 5.22
C ALA A 272 12.93 -30.66 4.82
N ILE A 273 12.20 -30.60 3.71
CA ILE A 273 11.41 -31.74 3.20
C ILE A 273 12.32 -32.86 2.71
N LEU A 274 13.41 -32.54 2.00
CA LEU A 274 14.38 -33.52 1.54
C LEU A 274 14.99 -34.28 2.73
N THR A 275 15.43 -33.55 3.76
CA THR A 275 16.00 -34.14 4.98
C THR A 275 14.98 -35.02 5.69
N PHE A 276 13.74 -34.55 5.84
CA PHE A 276 12.68 -35.34 6.46
C PHE A 276 12.40 -36.64 5.68
N CYS A 277 12.20 -36.56 4.36
CA CYS A 277 11.89 -37.73 3.54
C CYS A 277 13.07 -38.71 3.42
N TYR A 278 14.29 -38.19 3.25
CA TYR A 278 15.47 -39.03 3.05
C TYR A 278 16.00 -39.60 4.37
N VAL A 279 16.15 -38.77 5.40
CA VAL A 279 16.77 -39.17 6.67
C VAL A 279 15.75 -39.77 7.63
N ALA A 280 14.60 -39.11 7.83
CA ALA A 280 13.65 -39.55 8.85
C ALA A 280 12.75 -40.71 8.36
N LEU A 281 12.30 -40.66 7.10
CA LEU A 281 11.47 -41.72 6.52
C LEU A 281 12.26 -42.81 5.79
N GLY A 282 13.56 -42.60 5.54
CA GLY A 282 14.42 -43.58 4.86
C GLY A 282 14.04 -43.83 3.39
N THR A 283 13.36 -42.89 2.73
CA THR A 283 12.94 -43.07 1.34
C THR A 283 14.12 -42.96 0.36
N ALA A 284 13.97 -43.52 -0.84
CA ALA A 284 14.98 -43.39 -1.90
C ALA A 284 15.21 -41.90 -2.24
N PHE A 285 16.48 -41.52 -2.46
CA PHE A 285 16.86 -40.12 -2.71
C PHE A 285 16.05 -39.47 -3.84
N ALA A 286 15.85 -40.16 -4.96
CA ALA A 286 15.07 -39.64 -6.08
C ALA A 286 13.60 -39.33 -5.70
N VAL A 287 13.00 -40.15 -4.84
CA VAL A 287 11.63 -39.93 -4.34
C VAL A 287 11.60 -38.73 -3.39
N ALA A 288 12.55 -38.66 -2.45
CA ALA A 288 12.68 -37.55 -1.51
C ALA A 288 12.94 -36.21 -2.24
N GLN A 289 13.82 -36.21 -3.24
CA GLN A 289 14.14 -35.05 -4.08
C GLN A 289 12.94 -34.56 -4.88
N THR A 290 12.16 -35.49 -5.45
CA THR A 290 10.94 -35.15 -6.20
C THR A 290 9.89 -34.54 -5.28
N ALA A 291 9.65 -35.16 -4.12
CA ALA A 291 8.71 -34.64 -3.12
C ALA A 291 9.11 -33.25 -2.62
N ALA A 292 10.38 -33.06 -2.25
CA ALA A 292 10.92 -31.77 -1.83
C ALA A 292 10.77 -30.69 -2.91
N THR A 293 10.99 -31.03 -4.18
CA THR A 293 10.84 -30.09 -5.31
C THR A 293 9.38 -29.66 -5.48
N VAL A 294 8.44 -30.61 -5.49
CA VAL A 294 7.00 -30.30 -5.65
C VAL A 294 6.49 -29.45 -4.49
N VAL A 295 6.87 -29.78 -3.25
CA VAL A 295 6.47 -29.01 -2.07
C VAL A 295 7.07 -27.60 -2.11
N ALA A 296 8.34 -27.45 -2.46
CA ALA A 296 9.00 -26.15 -2.54
C ALA A 296 8.40 -25.25 -3.62
N ILE A 297 8.15 -25.76 -4.83
CA ILE A 297 7.52 -24.99 -5.92
C ILE A 297 6.10 -24.59 -5.53
N THR A 298 5.34 -25.49 -4.90
CA THR A 298 3.98 -25.21 -4.43
C THR A 298 3.97 -24.15 -3.33
N ASN A 299 4.89 -24.25 -2.36
CA ASN A 299 5.08 -23.23 -1.33
C ASN A 299 5.42 -21.86 -1.95
N ASN A 300 6.35 -21.82 -2.90
CA ASN A 300 6.72 -20.58 -3.60
C ASN A 300 5.54 -19.98 -4.37
N PHE A 301 4.73 -20.80 -5.03
CA PHE A 301 3.53 -20.35 -5.71
C PHE A 301 2.53 -19.72 -4.72
N ILE A 302 2.23 -20.42 -3.63
CA ILE A 302 1.28 -19.95 -2.61
C ILE A 302 1.76 -18.64 -1.98
N LEU A 303 3.03 -18.57 -1.55
CA LEU A 303 3.59 -17.37 -0.94
C LEU A 303 3.63 -16.20 -1.92
N ASN A 304 4.02 -16.42 -3.19
CA ASN A 304 3.97 -15.34 -4.18
C ASN A 304 2.53 -14.87 -4.45
N ASN A 305 1.54 -15.76 -4.46
CA ASN A 305 0.13 -15.40 -4.63
C ASN A 305 -0.43 -14.60 -3.43
N LEU A 306 0.10 -14.84 -2.23
CA LEU A 306 -0.31 -14.17 -1.00
C LEU A 306 0.41 -12.85 -0.77
N LEU A 307 1.71 -12.80 -1.05
CA LEU A 307 2.63 -11.75 -0.65
C LEU A 307 3.08 -10.87 -1.82
N THR A 308 3.65 -11.48 -2.87
CA THR A 308 4.28 -10.74 -3.99
C THR A 308 3.25 -10.15 -4.95
N TYR A 309 2.21 -10.91 -5.30
CA TYR A 309 1.16 -10.55 -6.27
C TYR A 309 -0.20 -10.41 -5.59
N ARG A 310 -0.22 -9.86 -4.37
CA ARG A 310 -1.43 -9.71 -3.54
C ARG A 310 -2.56 -8.98 -4.29
N ASP A 311 -2.21 -7.93 -5.02
CA ASP A 311 -3.11 -7.12 -5.85
C ASP A 311 -3.76 -7.93 -6.98
N GLN A 312 -3.10 -9.01 -7.42
CA GLN A 312 -3.52 -9.88 -8.52
C GLN A 312 -3.77 -11.31 -8.05
N ARG A 313 -4.13 -11.49 -6.77
CA ARG A 313 -4.26 -12.80 -6.15
C ARG A 313 -5.28 -13.68 -6.88
N LEU A 314 -4.81 -14.86 -7.27
CA LEU A 314 -5.63 -15.90 -7.89
C LEU A 314 -6.47 -16.61 -6.83
N LYS A 315 -7.73 -16.89 -7.16
CA LYS A 315 -8.71 -17.59 -6.31
C LYS A 315 -9.52 -18.60 -7.12
N GLY A 316 -10.07 -19.61 -6.44
CA GLY A 316 -10.94 -20.62 -7.06
C GLY A 316 -10.23 -21.37 -8.20
N PRO A 317 -10.91 -21.63 -9.34
CA PRO A 317 -10.33 -22.35 -10.47
C PRO A 317 -9.08 -21.69 -11.08
N ALA A 318 -8.94 -20.37 -10.94
CA ALA A 318 -7.76 -19.65 -11.41
C ALA A 318 -6.49 -20.02 -10.63
N LEU A 319 -6.64 -20.47 -9.38
CA LEU A 319 -5.51 -20.90 -8.55
C LEU A 319 -4.81 -22.14 -9.14
N LEU A 320 -5.58 -23.12 -9.61
CA LEU A 320 -5.04 -24.34 -10.23
C LEU A 320 -4.33 -24.03 -11.55
N ARG A 321 -4.96 -23.21 -12.41
CA ARG A 321 -4.33 -22.75 -13.67
C ARG A 321 -3.06 -21.96 -13.40
N GLY A 322 -3.06 -21.10 -12.39
CA GLY A 322 -1.88 -20.36 -11.93
C GLY A 322 -0.77 -21.29 -11.47
N TRP A 323 -1.09 -22.31 -10.68
CA TRP A 323 -0.09 -23.26 -10.20
C TRP A 323 0.54 -24.05 -11.36
N LEU A 324 -0.26 -24.50 -12.34
CA LEU A 324 0.26 -25.19 -13.54
C LEU A 324 1.18 -24.30 -14.38
N THR A 325 0.76 -23.06 -14.66
CA THR A 325 1.57 -22.11 -15.43
C THR A 325 2.86 -21.73 -14.70
N PHE A 326 2.81 -21.56 -13.37
CA PHE A 326 4.00 -21.34 -12.55
C PHE A 326 4.99 -22.49 -12.63
N ASN A 327 4.52 -23.75 -12.56
CA ASN A 327 5.38 -24.92 -12.71
C ASN A 327 6.07 -24.96 -14.09
N LEU A 328 5.35 -24.68 -15.17
CA LEU A 328 5.92 -24.62 -16.52
C LEU A 328 6.99 -23.53 -16.66
N VAL A 329 6.72 -22.35 -16.07
CA VAL A 329 7.69 -21.26 -16.02
C VAL A 329 8.94 -21.69 -15.27
N CYS A 330 8.80 -22.26 -14.06
CA CYS A 330 9.91 -22.74 -13.25
C CYS A 330 10.73 -23.85 -13.93
N ALA A 331 10.07 -24.78 -14.63
CA ALA A 331 10.76 -25.82 -15.39
C ALA A 331 11.62 -25.22 -16.52
N THR A 332 11.07 -24.23 -17.23
CA THR A 332 11.82 -23.51 -18.27
C THR A 332 12.99 -22.73 -17.68
N GLY A 333 12.78 -22.06 -16.54
CA GLY A 333 13.84 -21.36 -15.82
C GLY A 333 14.92 -22.30 -15.30
N ALA A 334 14.58 -23.53 -14.92
CA ALA A 334 15.56 -24.54 -14.52
C ALA A 334 16.41 -25.01 -15.70
N ALA A 335 15.81 -25.19 -16.89
CA ALA A 335 16.56 -25.47 -18.11
C ALA A 335 17.50 -24.30 -18.48
N ALA A 336 17.02 -23.06 -18.36
CA ALA A 336 17.84 -21.86 -18.60
C ALA A 336 19.01 -21.73 -17.61
N ASN A 337 18.82 -22.12 -16.34
CA ASN A 337 19.89 -22.19 -15.34
C ASN A 337 21.03 -23.10 -15.83
N VAL A 338 20.68 -24.34 -16.15
CA VAL A 338 21.65 -25.35 -16.59
C VAL A 338 22.36 -24.91 -17.85
N GLY A 339 21.62 -24.46 -18.87
CA GLY A 339 22.20 -24.01 -20.14
C GLY A 339 23.15 -22.83 -20.01
N MET A 340 22.81 -21.83 -19.19
CA MET A 340 23.68 -20.67 -18.96
C MET A 340 24.95 -21.05 -18.17
N ALA A 341 24.78 -21.85 -17.11
CA ALA A 341 25.91 -22.28 -16.29
C ALA A 341 26.90 -23.11 -17.11
N ASP A 342 26.41 -24.03 -17.95
CA ASP A 342 27.22 -24.86 -18.83
C ASP A 342 27.98 -24.00 -19.87
N TRP A 343 27.27 -23.12 -20.57
CA TRP A 343 27.83 -22.20 -21.58
C TRP A 343 28.95 -21.30 -21.03
N LEU A 344 28.85 -20.86 -19.77
CA LEU A 344 29.90 -20.09 -19.11
C LEU A 344 31.06 -20.99 -18.66
N PHE A 345 30.77 -22.18 -18.12
CA PHE A 345 31.80 -23.09 -17.65
C PHE A 345 32.73 -23.54 -18.79
N GLU A 346 32.17 -23.83 -19.97
CA GLU A 346 32.94 -24.19 -21.17
C GLU A 346 33.90 -23.09 -21.65
N ARG A 347 33.67 -21.82 -21.27
CA ARG A 347 34.51 -20.67 -21.62
C ARG A 347 35.63 -20.37 -20.61
N HIS A 348 36.02 -21.36 -19.80
CA HIS A 348 37.04 -21.24 -18.75
C HIS A 348 36.69 -20.24 -17.62
N THR A 349 35.40 -20.03 -17.35
CA THR A 349 34.94 -19.29 -16.17
C THR A 349 34.99 -20.19 -14.94
N TYR A 350 35.29 -19.65 -13.75
CA TYR A 350 35.25 -20.45 -12.51
C TYR A 350 33.83 -21.02 -12.29
N TRP A 351 33.74 -22.31 -11.97
CA TRP A 351 32.47 -23.05 -11.84
C TRP A 351 31.45 -22.38 -10.92
N VAL A 352 31.91 -21.71 -9.86
CA VAL A 352 31.05 -20.95 -8.93
C VAL A 352 30.35 -19.79 -9.64
N PHE A 353 31.08 -19.01 -10.44
CA PHE A 353 30.50 -17.88 -11.18
C PHE A 353 29.52 -18.36 -12.23
N SER A 354 29.83 -19.45 -12.92
CA SER A 354 28.93 -20.07 -13.88
C SER A 354 27.61 -20.51 -13.22
N ALA A 355 27.69 -21.19 -12.07
CA ALA A 355 26.51 -21.61 -11.31
C ALA A 355 25.68 -20.42 -10.81
N ILE A 356 26.32 -19.37 -10.27
CA ILE A 356 25.63 -18.15 -9.82
C ILE A 356 24.92 -17.47 -10.99
N ALA A 357 25.58 -17.35 -12.14
CA ALA A 357 24.99 -16.73 -13.32
C ALA A 357 23.75 -17.50 -13.82
N GLY A 358 23.80 -18.84 -13.85
CA GLY A 358 22.64 -19.67 -14.17
C GLY A 358 21.47 -19.45 -13.19
N VAL A 359 21.75 -19.41 -11.88
CA VAL A 359 20.73 -19.14 -10.86
C VAL A 359 20.11 -17.75 -11.06
N LEU A 360 20.92 -16.73 -11.32
CA LEU A 360 20.44 -15.36 -11.57
C LEU A 360 19.53 -15.29 -12.81
N VAL A 361 19.94 -15.90 -13.92
CA VAL A 361 19.13 -15.98 -15.14
C VAL A 361 17.80 -16.68 -14.85
N SER A 362 17.83 -17.77 -14.10
CA SER A 362 16.62 -18.52 -13.72
C SER A 362 15.67 -17.69 -12.87
N VAL A 363 16.16 -16.97 -11.86
CA VAL A 363 15.33 -16.13 -10.99
C VAL A 363 14.71 -14.98 -11.78
N VAL A 364 15.47 -14.32 -12.65
CA VAL A 364 14.97 -13.24 -13.53
C VAL A 364 13.92 -13.76 -14.50
N TRP A 365 14.18 -14.90 -15.16
CA TRP A 365 13.23 -15.57 -16.03
C TRP A 365 11.94 -15.93 -15.29
N ASN A 366 12.06 -16.61 -14.16
CA ASN A 366 10.92 -17.06 -13.37
C ASN A 366 10.07 -15.87 -12.91
N TYR A 367 10.69 -14.76 -12.49
CA TYR A 367 9.98 -13.54 -12.13
C TYR A 367 9.23 -12.94 -13.33
N ALA A 368 9.96 -12.66 -14.41
CA ALA A 368 9.39 -11.99 -15.58
C ALA A 368 8.24 -12.80 -16.20
N MET A 369 8.46 -14.10 -16.42
CA MET A 369 7.46 -14.96 -17.02
C MET A 369 6.29 -15.24 -16.08
N SER A 370 6.51 -15.35 -14.77
CA SER A 370 5.39 -15.47 -13.82
C SER A 370 4.51 -14.22 -13.82
N SER A 371 5.10 -13.03 -13.94
CA SER A 371 4.33 -11.77 -14.03
C SER A 371 3.53 -11.67 -15.34
N LEU A 372 4.00 -12.29 -16.42
CA LEU A 372 3.34 -12.25 -17.74
C LEU A 372 2.34 -13.39 -17.98
N PHE A 373 2.52 -14.55 -17.36
CA PHE A 373 1.72 -15.74 -17.65
C PHE A 373 0.89 -16.23 -16.46
N THR A 374 1.39 -16.07 -15.23
CA THR A 374 0.72 -16.56 -14.03
C THR A 374 -0.15 -15.48 -13.39
N TRP A 375 0.44 -14.32 -13.08
CA TRP A 375 -0.24 -13.18 -12.45
C TRP A 375 -0.33 -12.02 -13.44
N ARG A 376 -1.20 -12.15 -14.43
CA ARG A 376 -1.46 -11.12 -15.45
C ARG A 376 -2.22 -9.94 -14.85
N GLN A 377 -1.74 -8.73 -15.08
CA GLN A 377 -2.52 -7.52 -14.87
C GLN A 377 -3.71 -7.54 -15.83
N ARG A 378 -4.92 -7.38 -15.29
CA ARG A 378 -6.16 -7.24 -16.08
C ARG A 378 -6.40 -5.80 -16.43
#